data_AF-A0A645HD36-F1
#
_entry.id   AF-A0A645HD36-F1
#
_cell.length_a   1.000
_cell.length_b   1.000
_cell.length_c   1.000
_cell.angle_alpha   90.00
_cell.angle_beta   90.00
_cell.angle_gamma   90.00
#
_symmetry.space_group_name_H-M   'P 1'
#
loop_
_entity.id
_entity.type
_entity.pdbx_description
1 polymer ?
#
loop_
_entity_poly.entity_id
_entity_poly.type
_entity_poly.pdbx_seq_one_letter_code
_entity_poly.pdbx_strand_id
1 'polypeptide(L)'
;MIQGEQSKREIIEEHCKRIDAGKPSVIFGLSSFTEGVDLPGAYCSMVVITKLPFQVPDSPVLRALSDWIERRGGNPFIEISCTDASRKLEQAVGRLIRTETDFGQVVITDPRLWDTRYGRAILKGLPPFRVIAKGKEVNV
;
A
#
# COMPACT_ATOMS: atom_id res chain seq x y z
N MET A 1 -13.28 12.76 -2.54
CA MET A 1 -14.23 12.58 -1.41
C MET A 1 -13.44 12.29 -0.15
N ILE A 2 -13.84 12.89 0.99
CA ILE A 2 -13.14 12.79 2.29
C ILE A 2 -13.94 11.88 3.23
N GLN A 3 -13.24 10.99 3.93
CA GLN A 3 -13.82 10.09 4.92
C GLN A 3 -14.33 10.88 6.15
N GLY A 4 -15.65 10.89 6.39
CA GLY A 4 -16.28 11.54 7.55
C GLY A 4 -17.75 11.94 7.37
N GLU A 5 -18.22 12.16 6.13
CA GLU A 5 -19.58 12.66 5.84
C GLU A 5 -20.49 11.63 5.15
N GLN A 6 -19.96 10.50 4.70
CA GLN A 6 -20.68 9.47 3.93
C GLN A 6 -20.25 8.06 4.35
N SER A 7 -21.16 7.08 4.23
CA SER A 7 -20.81 5.69 4.46
C SER A 7 -19.80 5.21 3.40
N LYS A 8 -18.93 4.25 3.75
CA LYS A 8 -17.94 3.69 2.82
C LYS A 8 -18.58 3.21 1.51
N ARG A 9 -19.80 2.68 1.59
CA ARG A 9 -20.59 2.22 0.46
C ARG A 9 -21.01 3.38 -0.45
N GLU A 10 -21.51 4.48 0.11
CA GLU A 10 -21.89 5.67 -0.66
C GLU A 10 -20.71 6.27 -1.42
N ILE A 11 -19.52 6.35 -0.80
CA ILE A 11 -18.31 6.86 -1.46
C ILE A 11 -17.95 6.01 -2.67
N ILE A 12 -18.07 4.68 -2.57
CA ILE A 12 -17.81 3.75 -3.66
C ILE A 12 -18.87 3.90 -4.75
N GLU A 13 -20.15 3.92 -4.38
CA GLU A 13 -21.26 4.07 -5.34
C GLU A 13 -21.15 5.38 -6.13
N GLU A 14 -20.87 6.50 -5.46
CA GLU A 14 -20.64 7.79 -6.12
C GLU A 14 -19.37 7.76 -6.99
N HIS A 15 -18.32 7.08 -6.53
CA HIS A 15 -17.11 6.93 -7.33
C HIS A 15 -17.40 6.20 -8.65
N CYS A 16 -18.07 5.04 -8.60
CA CYS A 16 -18.43 4.29 -9.79
C CYS A 16 -19.30 5.12 -10.74
N LYS A 17 -20.36 5.78 -10.23
CA LYS A 17 -21.24 6.65 -11.03
C LYS A 17 -20.47 7.74 -11.77
N ARG A 18 -19.47 8.35 -11.13
CA ARG A 18 -18.65 9.39 -11.77
C ARG A 18 -17.78 8.82 -12.88
N ILE A 19 -17.14 7.67 -12.64
CA ILE A 19 -16.32 7.00 -13.64
C ILE A 19 -17.17 6.55 -14.85
N ASP A 20 -18.36 6.00 -14.62
CA ASP A 20 -19.32 5.61 -15.66
C ASP A 20 -19.77 6.81 -16.51
N ALA A 21 -19.87 8.00 -15.90
CA ALA A 21 -20.16 9.25 -16.58
C ALA A 21 -18.93 9.88 -17.27
N GLY A 22 -17.79 9.18 -17.32
CA GLY A 22 -16.54 9.68 -17.90
C GLY A 22 -15.88 10.81 -17.10
N LYS A 23 -16.26 10.99 -15.82
CA LYS A 23 -15.73 12.06 -14.96
C LYS A 23 -14.63 11.50 -14.05
N PRO A 24 -13.54 12.25 -13.82
CA PRO A 24 -12.53 11.85 -12.85
C PRO A 24 -13.09 11.81 -11.43
N SER A 25 -12.59 10.85 -10.64
CA SER A 25 -12.99 10.63 -9.26
C SER A 25 -11.80 10.14 -8.43
N VAL A 26 -11.62 10.69 -7.23
CA VAL A 26 -10.54 10.34 -6.30
C VAL A 26 -11.13 10.08 -4.93
N ILE A 27 -10.77 8.95 -4.36
CA ILE A 27 -11.13 8.55 -3.01
C ILE A 27 -9.93 8.79 -2.09
N PHE A 28 -10.14 9.56 -1.02
CA PHE A 28 -9.18 9.67 0.07
C PHE A 28 -9.66 8.79 1.21
N GLY A 29 -8.87 7.77 1.54
CA GLY A 29 -9.18 6.83 2.61
C GLY A 29 -7.96 6.57 3.48
N LEU A 30 -8.18 6.36 4.77
CA LEU A 30 -7.19 5.79 5.67
C LEU A 30 -7.10 4.25 5.44
N SER A 31 -6.29 3.56 6.24
CA SER A 31 -6.10 2.09 6.14
C SER A 31 -7.41 1.30 6.08
N SER A 32 -8.48 1.75 6.74
CA SER A 32 -9.80 1.11 6.70
C SER A 32 -10.47 1.10 5.32
N PHE A 33 -10.01 1.93 4.38
CA PHE A 33 -10.47 1.90 2.99
C PHE A 33 -9.77 0.81 2.16
N THR A 34 -8.63 0.29 2.62
CA THR A 34 -7.91 -0.79 1.93
C THR A 34 -8.52 -2.18 2.19
N GLU A 35 -9.30 -2.34 3.26
CA GLU A 35 -9.95 -3.59 3.62
C GLU A 35 -11.34 -3.71 2.98
N GLY A 36 -11.54 -4.62 2.04
CA GLY A 36 -12.89 -4.94 1.52
C GLY A 36 -13.46 -3.97 0.48
N VAL A 37 -12.64 -3.13 -0.16
CA VAL A 37 -13.06 -2.31 -1.30
C VAL A 37 -12.73 -3.01 -2.60
N ASP A 38 -13.75 -3.29 -3.41
CA ASP A 38 -13.65 -3.96 -4.71
C ASP A 38 -13.95 -3.00 -5.87
N LEU A 39 -12.88 -2.52 -6.52
CA LEU A 39 -12.89 -1.57 -7.63
C LEU A 39 -12.07 -2.18 -8.78
N PRO A 40 -12.70 -2.96 -9.68
CA PRO A 40 -12.01 -3.56 -10.83
C PRO A 40 -11.83 -2.56 -11.99
N GLY A 41 -10.83 -2.81 -12.83
CA GLY A 41 -10.62 -2.09 -14.09
C GLY A 41 -10.57 -0.57 -13.95
N ALA A 42 -11.42 0.11 -14.74
CA ALA A 42 -11.43 1.58 -14.83
C ALA A 42 -11.75 2.29 -13.49
N TYR A 43 -12.36 1.59 -12.54
CA TYR A 43 -12.67 2.15 -11.22
C TYR A 43 -11.45 2.28 -10.30
N CYS A 44 -10.32 1.64 -10.62
CA CYS A 44 -9.08 1.81 -9.88
C CYS A 44 -7.89 1.69 -10.83
N SER A 45 -7.47 2.81 -11.42
CA SER A 45 -6.31 2.87 -12.31
C SER A 45 -5.05 3.42 -11.62
N MET A 46 -5.18 3.99 -10.42
CA MET A 46 -4.07 4.54 -9.67
C MET A 46 -4.25 4.36 -8.16
N VAL A 47 -3.20 3.84 -7.51
CA VAL A 47 -3.10 3.76 -6.06
C VAL A 47 -1.95 4.67 -5.60
N VAL A 48 -2.24 5.60 -4.70
CA VAL A 48 -1.24 6.52 -4.14
C VAL A 48 -1.01 6.19 -2.67
N ILE A 49 0.25 5.88 -2.32
CA ILE A 49 0.67 5.52 -0.97
C ILE A 49 1.64 6.58 -0.50
N THR A 50 1.17 7.43 0.41
CA THR A 50 1.94 8.60 0.85
C THR A 50 3.04 8.27 1.84
N LYS A 51 2.90 7.16 2.57
CA LYS A 51 3.83 6.69 3.59
C LYS A 51 3.83 5.17 3.69
N LEU A 52 4.99 4.58 3.95
CA LEU A 52 5.11 3.13 4.21
C LEU A 52 4.28 2.74 5.45
N PRO A 53 3.49 1.64 5.38
CA PRO A 53 2.48 1.28 6.38
C PRO A 53 3.08 0.60 7.63
N PHE A 54 4.12 1.19 8.21
CA PHE A 54 4.69 0.73 9.46
C PHE A 54 3.70 0.89 10.62
N GLN A 55 3.59 -0.15 11.44
CA GLN A 55 2.83 -0.10 12.68
C GLN A 55 3.71 0.40 13.82
N VAL A 56 3.08 1.02 14.81
CA VAL A 56 3.70 1.19 16.13
C VAL A 56 3.44 -0.11 16.90
N PRO A 57 4.48 -0.84 17.33
CA PRO A 57 4.30 -2.09 18.04
C PRO A 57 3.90 -1.85 19.50
N ASP A 58 2.62 -1.65 19.75
CA ASP A 58 2.12 -1.25 21.08
C ASP A 58 1.67 -2.45 21.95
N SER A 59 1.64 -3.67 21.38
CA SER A 59 1.12 -4.84 22.07
C SER A 59 2.16 -5.51 22.98
N PRO A 60 1.75 -6.05 24.14
CA PRO A 60 2.64 -6.84 25.01
C PRO A 60 3.31 -8.02 24.30
N VAL A 61 2.58 -8.66 23.38
CA VAL A 61 3.08 -9.80 22.58
C VAL A 61 4.19 -9.35 21.64
N LEU A 62 4.02 -8.21 20.96
CA LEU A 62 5.05 -7.66 20.06
C LEU A 62 6.30 -7.25 20.84
N ARG A 63 6.16 -6.74 22.06
CA ARG A 63 7.30 -6.44 22.93
C ARG A 63 8.08 -7.71 23.29
N ALA A 64 7.40 -8.75 23.77
CA ALA A 64 8.05 -10.03 24.09
C ALA A 64 8.75 -10.66 22.87
N LEU A 65 8.14 -10.57 21.69
CA LEU A 65 8.75 -11.04 20.45
C LEU A 65 9.99 -10.20 20.07
N SER A 66 9.92 -8.87 20.24
CA SER A 66 11.04 -7.97 19.97
C SER A 66 12.22 -8.29 20.90
N ASP A 67 11.98 -8.42 22.20
CA ASP A 67 13.00 -8.78 23.19
C ASP A 67 13.66 -10.13 22.84
N TRP A 68 12.87 -11.10 22.39
CA TRP A 68 13.40 -12.40 21.98
C TRP A 68 14.28 -12.30 20.72
N ILE A 69 13.88 -11.50 19.73
CA ILE A 69 14.69 -11.24 18.52
C ILE A 69 15.99 -10.54 18.88
N GLU A 70 15.96 -9.56 19.78
CA GLU A 70 17.16 -8.85 20.23
C GLU A 70 18.11 -9.77 20.99
N ARG A 71 17.59 -10.63 21.88
CA ARG A 71 18.40 -11.61 22.64
C ARG A 71 19.17 -12.60 21.76
N ARG A 72 18.65 -12.91 20.57
CA ARG A 72 19.37 -13.74 19.58
C ARG A 72 20.26 -12.94 18.61
N GLY A 73 20.41 -11.63 18.81
CA GLY A 73 21.23 -10.73 17.99
C GLY A 73 20.56 -10.25 16.70
N GLY A 74 19.23 -10.40 16.58
CA GLY A 74 18.45 -9.96 15.43
C GLY A 74 17.98 -8.51 15.52
N ASN A 75 17.26 -8.03 14.51
CA ASN A 75 16.69 -6.68 14.47
C ASN A 75 15.16 -6.75 14.34
N PRO A 76 14.40 -6.45 15.41
CA PRO A 76 12.94 -6.51 15.39
C PRO A 76 12.30 -5.63 14.32
N PHE A 77 12.88 -4.46 14.03
CA PHE A 77 12.37 -3.58 12.99
C PHE A 77 12.46 -4.23 11.60
N ILE A 78 13.54 -4.95 11.30
CA ILE A 78 13.69 -5.67 10.04
C ILE A 78 12.78 -6.90 10.00
N GLU A 79 12.78 -7.70 11.05
CA GLU A 79 12.14 -9.01 11.03
C GLU A 79 10.62 -8.95 11.27
N ILE A 80 10.15 -7.95 12.01
CA ILE A 80 8.74 -7.74 12.32
C ILE A 80 8.19 -6.59 11.48
N SER A 81 8.68 -5.37 11.69
CA SER A 81 8.05 -4.17 11.14
C SER A 81 8.16 -4.08 9.63
N CYS A 82 9.32 -4.39 9.04
CA CYS A 82 9.50 -4.39 7.59
C CYS A 82 8.70 -5.52 6.92
N THR A 83 8.65 -6.70 7.54
CA THR A 83 7.85 -7.83 7.05
C THR A 83 6.35 -7.49 7.03
N ASP A 84 5.79 -6.93 8.11
CA ASP A 84 4.39 -6.52 8.14
C ASP A 84 4.10 -5.38 7.15
N ALA A 85 5.01 -4.41 7.05
CA ALA A 85 4.88 -3.33 6.07
C ALA A 85 4.91 -3.84 4.63
N SER A 86 5.78 -4.81 4.29
CA SER A 86 5.84 -5.46 2.97
C SER A 86 4.50 -6.11 2.65
N ARG A 87 4.00 -6.95 3.55
CA ARG A 87 2.72 -7.65 3.36
C ARG A 87 1.56 -6.68 3.14
N LYS A 88 1.50 -5.59 3.92
CA LYS A 88 0.46 -4.56 3.75
C LYS A 88 0.60 -3.82 2.42
N LEU A 89 1.82 -3.54 2.00
CA LEU A 89 2.08 -2.90 0.72
C LEU A 89 1.66 -3.80 -0.45
N GLU A 90 2.04 -5.09 -0.41
CA GLU A 90 1.59 -6.10 -1.38
C GLU A 90 0.07 -6.18 -1.45
N GLN A 91 -0.61 -6.19 -0.30
CA GLN A 91 -2.08 -6.18 -0.24
C GLN A 91 -2.69 -4.92 -0.85
N ALA A 92 -2.12 -3.74 -0.59
CA ALA A 92 -2.60 -2.48 -1.16
C ALA A 92 -2.40 -2.43 -2.68
N VAL A 93 -1.25 -2.92 -3.15
CA VAL A 93 -0.90 -2.98 -4.57
C VAL A 93 -1.72 -4.04 -5.31
N GLY A 94 -1.99 -5.19 -4.70
CA GLY A 94 -2.85 -6.22 -5.28
C GLY A 94 -4.32 -5.79 -5.46
N ARG A 95 -4.74 -4.65 -4.88
CA ARG A 95 -6.06 -4.07 -5.17
C ARG A 95 -6.13 -3.39 -6.55
N LEU A 96 -4.98 -3.02 -7.12
CA LEU A 96 -4.87 -2.38 -8.43
C LEU A 96 -4.97 -3.39 -9.58
N ILE A 97 -4.41 -4.59 -9.40
CA ILE A 97 -4.36 -5.64 -10.42
C ILE A 97 -5.14 -6.84 -9.92
N ARG A 98 -6.41 -6.97 -10.32
CA ARG A 98 -7.30 -8.07 -9.91
C ARG A 98 -7.57 -9.05 -11.04
N THR A 99 -7.60 -8.56 -12.27
CA THR A 99 -7.82 -9.34 -13.49
C THR A 99 -6.62 -9.20 -14.43
N GLU A 100 -6.47 -10.14 -15.37
CA GLU A 100 -5.36 -10.12 -16.35
C GLU A 100 -5.38 -8.88 -17.26
N THR A 101 -6.54 -8.24 -17.39
CA THR A 101 -6.74 -7.03 -18.19
C THR A 101 -6.60 -5.74 -17.39
N ASP A 102 -6.49 -5.83 -16.07
CA ASP A 102 -6.33 -4.64 -15.24
C ASP A 102 -4.95 -4.03 -15.47
N PHE A 103 -4.93 -2.72 -15.65
CA PHE A 103 -3.71 -1.93 -15.76
C PHE A 103 -3.82 -0.72 -14.85
N GLY A 104 -2.68 -0.27 -14.34
CA GLY A 104 -2.66 0.92 -13.50
C GLY A 104 -1.28 1.27 -13.00
N GLN A 105 -1.23 2.26 -12.12
CA GLN A 105 0.02 2.75 -11.54
C GLN A 105 -0.06 2.80 -10.01
N VAL A 106 1.03 2.40 -9.36
CA VAL A 106 1.22 2.62 -7.93
C VAL A 106 2.22 3.76 -7.76
N VAL A 107 1.80 4.82 -7.09
CA VAL A 107 2.64 5.96 -6.78
C VAL A 107 2.96 5.95 -5.29
N ILE A 108 4.23 5.73 -4.94
CA ILE A 108 4.69 5.77 -3.55
C ILE A 108 5.55 7.00 -3.36
N THR A 109 5.12 7.92 -2.49
CA THR A 109 5.83 9.19 -2.26
C THR A 109 6.78 9.14 -1.06
N ASP A 110 6.88 8.00 -0.38
CA ASP A 110 7.78 7.83 0.76
C ASP A 110 9.22 7.57 0.27
N PRO A 111 10.17 8.49 0.48
CA PRO A 111 11.54 8.34 -0.03
C PRO A 111 12.25 7.14 0.59
N ARG A 112 11.81 6.68 1.77
CA ARG A 112 12.43 5.55 2.48
C ARG A 112 12.35 4.26 1.69
N LEU A 113 11.35 4.10 0.82
CA LEU A 113 11.25 2.93 -0.05
C LEU A 113 12.47 2.81 -0.97
N TRP A 114 12.94 3.94 -1.52
CA TRP A 114 14.07 3.94 -2.45
C TRP A 114 15.42 4.10 -1.74
N ASP A 115 15.49 5.02 -0.77
CA ASP A 115 16.77 5.47 -0.20
C ASP A 115 17.34 4.46 0.82
N THR A 116 16.51 3.61 1.43
CA THR A 116 16.94 2.65 2.45
C THR A 116 17.14 1.22 1.94
N ARG A 117 17.98 0.43 2.62
CA ARG A 117 18.20 -0.99 2.29
C ARG A 117 16.93 -1.82 2.47
N TYR A 118 16.20 -1.61 3.57
CA TYR A 118 14.95 -2.34 3.83
C TYR A 118 13.86 -1.94 2.83
N GLY A 119 13.80 -0.66 2.42
CA GLY A 119 12.84 -0.19 1.43
C GLY A 119 13.05 -0.89 0.08
N ARG A 120 14.30 -0.99 -0.36
CA ARG A 120 14.64 -1.76 -1.58
C ARG A 120 14.32 -3.24 -1.45
N ALA A 121 14.46 -3.83 -0.26
CA ALA A 121 14.05 -5.21 -0.02
C ALA A 121 12.52 -5.40 -0.11
N ILE A 122 11.74 -4.46 0.45
CA ILE A 122 10.27 -4.44 0.30
C ILE A 122 9.89 -4.29 -1.17
N LEU A 123 10.52 -3.37 -1.90
CA LEU A 123 10.24 -3.14 -3.33
C LEU A 123 10.49 -4.41 -4.18
N LYS A 124 11.52 -5.19 -3.84
CA LYS A 124 11.82 -6.48 -4.47
C LYS A 124 10.80 -7.58 -4.17
N GLY A 125 10.08 -7.47 -3.05
CA GLY A 125 9.01 -8.40 -2.68
C GLY A 125 7.69 -8.12 -3.40
N LEU A 126 7.52 -6.95 -3.99
CA LEU A 126 6.33 -6.62 -4.76
C LEU A 126 6.28 -7.42 -6.08
N PRO A 127 5.07 -7.62 -6.65
CA PRO A 127 4.92 -8.14 -8.01
C PRO A 127 5.82 -7.42 -9.03
N PRO A 128 6.15 -8.05 -10.18
CA PRO A 128 7.07 -7.47 -11.15
C PRO A 128 6.48 -6.21 -11.81
N PHE A 129 6.79 -5.04 -11.24
CA PHE A 129 6.40 -3.74 -11.79
C PHE A 129 7.52 -3.17 -12.65
N ARG A 130 7.12 -2.39 -13.65
CA ARG A 130 8.01 -1.40 -14.26
C ARG A 130 8.21 -0.26 -13.26
N VAL A 131 9.42 -0.12 -12.73
CA VAL A 131 9.72 0.86 -11.68
C VAL A 131 10.33 2.13 -12.26
N ILE A 132 9.76 3.28 -11.90
CA ILE A 132 10.29 4.61 -12.21
C ILE A 132 10.71 5.28 -10.91
N ALA A 133 12.01 5.57 -10.76
CA ALA A 133 12.57 6.26 -9.61
C ALA A 133 13.31 7.51 -10.06
N LYS A 134 13.06 8.65 -9.40
CA LYS A 134 13.72 9.95 -9.70
C LYS A 134 13.64 10.31 -11.20
N GLY A 135 12.50 10.04 -11.83
CA GLY A 135 12.24 10.36 -13.25
C GLY A 135 12.92 9.43 -14.25
N LYS A 136 13.53 8.32 -13.82
CA LYS A 136 14.16 7.33 -14.70
C LYS A 136 13.62 5.94 -14.40
N GLU A 137 13.46 5.14 -15.45
CA GLU A 137 13.19 3.72 -15.30
C GLU A 137 14.40 3.01 -14.70
N VAL A 138 14.14 2.14 -13.73
CA VAL A 138 15.17 1.43 -12.98
C VAL A 138 14.81 -0.04 -12.85
N ASN A 139 15.83 -0.91 -12.94
CA ASN A 139 15.69 -2.31 -12.58
C ASN A 139 15.94 -2.44 -11.08
N VAL A 140 15.01 -3.09 -10.37
CA VAL A 140 15.08 -3.29 -8.92
C VAL A 140 15.57 -4.68 -8.59
#